data_AF-A0AAD6WJM0-F1
#
_entry.id   AF-A0AAD6WJM0-F1
#
_cell.length_a   1.000
_cell.length_b   1.000
_cell.length_c   1.000
_cell.angle_alpha   90.00
_cell.angle_beta   90.00
_cell.angle_gamma   90.00
#
_symmetry.space_group_name_H-M   'P 1'
#
loop_
_entity.id
_entity.type
_entity.pdbx_description
1 polymer ?
#
loop_
_entity_poly.entity_id
_entity_poly.type
_entity_poly.pdbx_seq_one_letter_code
_entity_poly.pdbx_strand_id
1 'polypeptide(L)'
;MDDSRELLLLLHKIKALNPNVVTVAEREANHNHLLFLQRFLEALDHYTALFDSLEATVPPNSEERLAVEQIWFGREIMDIVAAEGEGRRERHQRFETWEMMLKSSGFSNVPLSPFALSQAKLLLRLHYPSRGYQLQIVNNSFFLGWQNHSLFSVSSWH
;
A
#
# COMPACT_ATOMS: atom_id res chain seq x y z
N MET A 1 9.66 -17.93 -4.32
CA MET A 1 11.04 -17.58 -4.75
C MET A 1 11.08 -17.09 -6.19
N ASP A 2 10.07 -17.42 -7.02
CA ASP A 2 10.02 -17.00 -8.41
C ASP A 2 9.57 -15.54 -8.58
N ASP A 3 8.47 -15.14 -7.91
CA ASP A 3 7.88 -13.80 -8.04
C ASP A 3 8.86 -12.65 -7.76
N SER A 4 9.73 -12.79 -6.76
CA SER A 4 10.73 -11.75 -6.42
C SER A 4 11.78 -11.57 -7.53
N ARG A 5 12.13 -12.64 -8.25
CA ARG A 5 13.06 -12.55 -9.38
C ARG A 5 12.39 -11.90 -10.58
N GLU A 6 11.15 -12.29 -10.87
CA GLU A 6 10.36 -11.68 -11.95
C GLU A 6 10.15 -10.19 -11.72
N LEU A 7 9.84 -9.79 -10.47
CA LEU A 7 9.70 -8.39 -10.09
C LEU A 7 11.01 -7.61 -10.28
N LEU A 8 12.15 -8.14 -9.83
CA LEU A 8 13.45 -7.50 -10.05
C LEU A 8 13.79 -7.37 -11.55
N LEU A 9 13.49 -8.38 -12.35
CA LEU A 9 13.64 -8.32 -13.81
C LEU A 9 12.75 -7.24 -14.43
N LEU A 10 11.51 -7.10 -13.95
CA LEU A 10 10.61 -6.03 -14.37
C LEU A 10 11.18 -4.65 -14.01
N LEU A 11 11.65 -4.46 -12.77
CA LEU A 11 12.25 -3.20 -12.33
C LEU A 11 13.48 -2.83 -13.17
N HIS A 12 14.37 -3.78 -13.47
CA HIS A 12 15.49 -3.55 -14.38
C HIS A 12 15.05 -3.16 -15.79
N LYS A 13 14.01 -3.80 -16.33
CA LYS A 13 13.44 -3.42 -17.64
C LYS A 13 12.87 -2.00 -17.60
N ILE A 14 12.12 -1.64 -16.55
CA ILE A 14 11.60 -0.28 -16.37
C ILE A 14 12.76 0.72 -16.31
N LYS A 15 13.83 0.42 -15.55
CA LYS A 15 15.00 1.29 -15.46
C LYS A 15 15.68 1.48 -16.82
N ALA A 16 15.75 0.42 -17.63
CA ALA A 16 16.34 0.47 -18.96
C ALA A 16 15.56 1.35 -19.95
N LEU A 17 14.27 1.63 -19.70
CA LEU A 17 13.50 2.61 -20.46
C LEU A 17 13.90 4.06 -20.17
N ASN A 18 14.78 4.28 -19.18
CA ASN A 18 15.24 5.58 -18.72
C ASN A 18 14.08 6.57 -18.43
N PRO A 19 13.10 6.19 -17.59
CA PRO A 19 11.99 7.06 -17.25
C PRO A 19 12.47 8.29 -16.47
N ASN A 20 11.82 9.43 -16.68
CA ASN A 20 12.09 10.63 -15.87
C ASN A 20 11.69 10.43 -14.40
N VAL A 21 10.59 9.70 -14.18
CA VAL A 21 10.12 9.34 -12.84
C VAL A 21 9.26 8.07 -12.91
N VAL A 22 9.36 7.23 -11.89
CA VAL A 22 8.46 6.12 -11.59
C VAL A 22 7.85 6.39 -10.23
N THR A 23 6.52 6.34 -10.12
CA THR A 23 5.83 6.46 -8.82
C THR A 23 5.22 5.12 -8.46
N VAL A 24 5.46 4.69 -7.22
CA VAL A 24 5.02 3.42 -6.66
C VAL A 24 4.10 3.73 -5.50
N ALA A 25 2.89 3.16 -5.52
CA ALA A 25 1.88 3.29 -4.48
C ALA A 25 1.49 1.89 -4.02
N GLU A 26 1.72 1.58 -2.74
CA GLU A 26 1.67 0.22 -2.22
C GLU A 26 0.91 0.17 -0.89
N ARG A 27 0.38 -1.00 -0.57
CA ARG A 27 -0.22 -1.26 0.74
C ARG A 27 0.85 -1.48 1.78
N GLU A 28 0.70 -0.80 2.90
CA GLU A 28 1.66 -0.86 3.99
C GLU A 28 1.37 -2.05 4.91
N ALA A 29 1.52 -3.27 4.36
CA ALA A 29 1.31 -4.53 5.06
C ALA A 29 2.23 -5.63 4.51
N ASN A 30 2.71 -6.51 5.39
CA ASN A 30 3.50 -7.67 5.00
C ASN A 30 2.64 -8.94 4.86
N HIS A 31 1.88 -9.02 3.77
CA HIS A 31 1.08 -10.21 3.45
C HIS A 31 1.89 -11.28 2.71
N ASN A 32 3.19 -11.10 2.48
CA ASN A 32 4.01 -12.09 1.78
C ASN A 32 4.81 -13.02 2.71
N HIS A 33 4.48 -13.07 4.00
CA HIS A 33 5.18 -13.92 4.97
C HIS A 33 4.98 -15.43 4.69
N LEU A 34 6.00 -16.26 4.95
CA LEU A 34 5.95 -17.71 4.70
C LEU A 34 4.96 -18.45 5.61
N LEU A 35 4.91 -18.06 6.88
CA LEU A 35 4.00 -18.63 7.88
C LEU A 35 2.59 -18.03 7.75
N PHE A 36 1.58 -18.90 7.61
CA PHE A 36 0.16 -18.53 7.56
C PHE A 36 -0.26 -17.63 8.73
N LEU A 37 0.06 -18.02 9.97
CA LEU A 37 -0.37 -17.29 11.17
C LEU A 37 0.11 -15.82 11.15
N GLN A 38 1.34 -15.59 10.68
CA GLN A 38 1.89 -14.23 10.57
C GLN A 38 1.16 -13.42 9.49
N ARG A 39 0.85 -14.03 8.34
CA ARG A 39 0.04 -13.36 7.30
C ARG A 39 -1.36 -13.05 7.79
N PHE A 40 -1.99 -14.00 8.50
CA PHE A 40 -3.35 -13.82 9.02
C PHE A 40 -3.42 -12.68 10.02
N LEU A 41 -2.48 -12.61 10.97
CA LEU A 41 -2.44 -11.54 11.96
C LEU A 41 -2.18 -10.18 11.29
N GLU A 42 -1.22 -10.10 10.37
CA GLU A 42 -0.95 -8.87 9.62
C GLU A 42 -2.17 -8.41 8.80
N ALA A 43 -2.85 -9.34 8.13
CA ALA A 43 -4.06 -9.05 7.38
C ALA A 43 -5.20 -8.59 8.29
N LEU A 44 -5.40 -9.26 9.42
CA LEU A 44 -6.42 -8.86 10.39
C LEU A 44 -6.18 -7.43 10.87
N ASP A 45 -4.95 -7.09 11.27
CA ASP A 45 -4.60 -5.75 11.73
C ASP A 45 -4.78 -4.69 10.62
N HIS A 46 -4.29 -4.98 9.41
CA HIS A 46 -4.38 -4.06 8.27
C HIS A 46 -5.83 -3.81 7.82
N TYR A 47 -6.62 -4.88 7.64
CA TYR A 47 -8.00 -4.74 7.20
C TYR A 47 -8.91 -4.20 8.30
N THR A 48 -8.64 -4.47 9.58
CA THR A 48 -9.36 -3.79 10.68
C THR A 48 -9.21 -2.28 10.56
N ALA A 49 -7.98 -1.78 10.38
CA ALA A 49 -7.75 -0.34 10.22
C ALA A 49 -8.43 0.24 8.96
N LEU A 50 -8.48 -0.51 7.86
CA LEU A 50 -9.19 -0.09 6.64
C LEU A 50 -10.70 -0.01 6.87
N PHE A 51 -11.32 -1.04 7.44
CA PHE A 51 -12.75 -1.09 7.73
C PHE A 51 -13.15 -0.01 8.75
N ASP A 52 -12.39 0.19 9.82
CA ASP A 52 -12.59 1.26 10.79
C ASP A 52 -12.55 2.64 10.12
N SER A 53 -11.63 2.83 9.17
CA SER A 53 -11.51 4.09 8.42
C SER A 53 -12.73 4.36 7.55
N LEU A 54 -13.27 3.33 6.88
CA LEU A 54 -14.48 3.42 6.08
C LEU A 54 -15.70 3.66 6.96
N GLU A 55 -15.80 3.00 8.11
CA GLU A 55 -16.90 3.19 9.05
C GLU A 55 -16.99 4.62 9.57
N ALA A 56 -15.83 5.21 9.88
CA ALA A 56 -15.77 6.56 10.40
C ALA A 56 -15.92 7.66 9.34
N THR A 57 -15.74 7.34 8.05
CA THR A 57 -15.67 8.36 6.99
C THR A 57 -16.70 8.23 5.88
N VAL A 58 -17.35 7.07 5.76
CA VAL A 58 -18.33 6.77 4.69
C VAL A 58 -19.67 6.38 5.31
N PRO A 59 -20.82 6.89 4.78
CA PRO A 59 -22.13 6.55 5.31
C PRO A 59 -22.40 5.03 5.37
N PRO A 60 -23.07 4.52 6.42
CA PRO A 60 -23.31 3.08 6.60
C PRO A 60 -24.07 2.38 5.45
N ASN A 61 -24.91 3.12 4.72
CA ASN A 61 -25.72 2.58 3.62
C ASN A 61 -25.14 2.92 2.24
N SER A 62 -23.86 3.28 2.15
CA SER A 62 -23.21 3.52 0.85
C SER A 62 -23.00 2.19 0.12
N GLU A 63 -23.58 2.09 -1.08
CA GLU A 63 -23.37 0.93 -1.96
C GLU A 63 -21.89 0.82 -2.39
N GLU A 64 -21.21 1.96 -2.55
CA GLU A 64 -19.79 2.03 -2.87
C GLU A 64 -18.93 1.46 -1.74
N ARG A 65 -19.27 1.79 -0.48
CA ARG A 65 -18.61 1.20 0.69
C ARG A 65 -18.77 -0.32 0.70
N LEU A 66 -20.00 -0.81 0.53
CA LEU A 66 -20.27 -2.24 0.50
C LEU A 66 -19.53 -2.94 -0.63
N ALA A 67 -19.45 -2.32 -1.82
CA ALA A 67 -18.68 -2.85 -2.94
C ALA A 67 -17.18 -2.94 -2.62
N VAL A 68 -16.60 -1.91 -2.00
CA VAL A 68 -15.18 -1.92 -1.56
C VAL A 68 -14.93 -3.01 -0.52
N GLU A 69 -15.75 -3.07 0.52
CA GLU A 69 -15.59 -4.04 1.61
C GLU A 69 -15.77 -5.49 1.14
N GLN A 70 -16.84 -5.78 0.41
CA GLN A 70 -17.19 -7.16 0.04
C GLN A 70 -16.45 -7.67 -1.19
N ILE A 71 -16.28 -6.82 -2.21
CA ILE A 71 -15.72 -7.25 -3.50
C ILE A 71 -14.21 -7.07 -3.50
N TRP A 72 -13.71 -5.90 -3.12
CA TRP A 72 -12.28 -5.62 -3.22
C TRP A 72 -11.53 -6.22 -2.04
N PHE A 73 -11.82 -5.75 -0.82
CA PHE A 73 -11.15 -6.26 0.38
C PHE A 73 -11.48 -7.72 0.64
N GLY A 74 -12.73 -8.13 0.47
CA GLY A 74 -13.13 -9.54 0.63
C GLY A 74 -12.34 -10.51 -0.27
N ARG A 75 -12.08 -10.14 -1.54
CA ARG A 75 -11.27 -10.97 -2.45
C ARG A 75 -9.81 -11.03 -2.02
N GLU A 76 -9.24 -9.90 -1.63
CA GLU A 76 -7.84 -9.86 -1.20
C GLU A 76 -7.63 -10.65 0.10
N ILE A 77 -8.52 -10.48 1.08
CA ILE A 77 -8.51 -11.25 2.33
C ILE A 77 -8.61 -12.75 2.01
N MET A 78 -9.52 -13.15 1.12
CA MET A 78 -9.68 -14.54 0.72
C MET A 78 -8.40 -15.10 0.09
N ASP A 79 -7.74 -14.35 -0.80
CA ASP A 79 -6.49 -14.79 -1.42
C ASP A 79 -5.35 -14.89 -0.38
N ILE A 80 -5.19 -13.89 0.49
CA ILE A 80 -4.13 -13.87 1.52
C ILE A 80 -4.27 -15.03 2.52
N VAL A 81 -5.50 -15.33 2.93
CA VAL A 81 -5.80 -16.29 4.00
C VAL A 81 -6.03 -17.71 3.47
N ALA A 82 -6.74 -17.88 2.36
CA ALA A 82 -7.15 -19.20 1.90
C ALA A 82 -6.24 -19.80 0.82
N ALA A 83 -5.49 -18.99 0.08
CA ALA A 83 -4.59 -19.49 -0.97
C ALA A 83 -3.16 -19.72 -0.44
N GLU A 84 -2.44 -20.63 -1.09
CA GLU A 84 -1.04 -20.96 -0.80
C GLU A 84 -0.26 -21.18 -2.10
N GLY A 85 1.08 -21.13 -2.00
CA GLY A 85 1.96 -21.38 -3.16
C GLY A 85 1.66 -20.46 -4.34
N GLU A 86 1.79 -20.96 -5.57
CA GLU A 86 1.53 -20.20 -6.81
C GLU A 86 0.06 -19.79 -6.99
N GLY A 87 -0.86 -20.40 -6.25
CA GLY A 87 -2.27 -20.03 -6.27
C GLY A 87 -2.55 -18.68 -5.60
N ARG A 88 -1.65 -18.21 -4.73
CA ARG A 88 -1.78 -16.94 -3.99
C ARG A 88 -1.15 -15.78 -4.74
N ARG A 89 -1.95 -14.75 -5.01
CA ARG A 89 -1.58 -13.58 -5.82
C ARG A 89 -1.30 -12.34 -4.98
N GLU A 90 -2.05 -12.14 -3.91
CA GLU A 90 -1.95 -10.98 -3.04
C GLU A 90 -0.76 -11.14 -2.08
N ARG A 91 0.30 -10.41 -2.39
CA ARG A 91 1.63 -10.54 -1.77
C ARG A 91 2.21 -9.18 -1.40
N HIS A 92 1.39 -8.33 -0.79
CA HIS A 92 1.81 -7.01 -0.34
C HIS A 92 3.09 -7.09 0.48
N GLN A 93 3.97 -6.12 0.24
CA GLN A 93 5.19 -5.92 1.00
C GLN A 93 5.25 -4.45 1.40
N ARG A 94 5.80 -4.23 2.59
CA ARG A 94 6.00 -2.90 3.17
C ARG A 94 6.99 -2.05 2.37
N PHE A 95 6.91 -0.74 2.54
CA PHE A 95 7.75 0.22 1.83
C PHE A 95 9.24 -0.12 1.88
N GLU A 96 9.76 -0.59 3.01
CA GLU A 96 11.18 -0.89 3.17
C GLU A 96 11.66 -1.98 2.20
N THR A 97 10.79 -2.95 1.89
CA THR A 97 11.12 -4.02 0.94
C THR A 97 11.13 -3.46 -0.49
N TRP A 98 10.14 -2.66 -0.84
CA TRP A 98 10.08 -1.96 -2.12
C TRP A 98 11.28 -1.02 -2.33
N GLU A 99 11.63 -0.25 -1.31
CA GLU A 99 12.79 0.65 -1.32
C GLU A 99 14.09 -0.12 -1.59
N MET A 100 14.28 -1.28 -0.95
CA MET A 100 15.43 -2.13 -1.19
C MET A 100 15.47 -2.67 -2.63
N MET A 101 14.34 -3.15 -3.15
CA MET A 101 14.25 -3.68 -4.52
C MET A 101 14.50 -2.61 -5.58
N LEU A 102 13.95 -1.41 -5.40
CA LEU A 102 14.13 -0.29 -6.31
C LEU A 102 15.58 0.21 -6.29
N LYS A 103 16.17 0.40 -5.11
CA LYS A 103 17.59 0.80 -4.99
C LYS A 103 18.54 -0.21 -5.62
N SER A 104 18.33 -1.51 -5.36
CA SER A 104 19.13 -2.58 -5.97
C SER A 104 18.95 -2.68 -7.49
N SER A 105 17.82 -2.20 -8.02
CA SER A 105 17.54 -2.12 -9.46
C SER A 105 18.10 -0.84 -10.12
N GLY A 106 18.80 0.01 -9.37
CA GLY A 106 19.44 1.23 -9.88
C GLY A 106 18.55 2.49 -9.83
N PHE A 107 17.43 2.44 -9.12
CA PHE A 107 16.61 3.62 -8.89
C PHE A 107 17.09 4.44 -7.70
N SER A 108 16.86 5.75 -7.74
CA SER A 108 17.08 6.65 -6.61
C SER A 108 15.77 7.30 -6.18
N ASN A 109 15.49 7.31 -4.88
CA ASN A 109 14.27 7.90 -4.34
C ASN A 109 14.29 9.43 -4.53
N VAL A 110 13.16 9.98 -4.97
CA VAL A 110 12.96 11.40 -5.26
C VAL A 110 12.01 11.97 -4.20
N PRO A 111 12.40 13.05 -3.49
CA PRO A 111 11.52 13.74 -2.56
C PRO A 111 10.23 14.20 -3.22
N LEU A 112 9.11 13.86 -2.59
CA LEU A 112 7.81 14.38 -2.99
C LEU A 112 7.71 15.89 -2.75
N SER A 113 7.02 16.58 -3.66
CA SER A 113 6.86 18.03 -3.60
C SER A 113 6.08 18.45 -2.34
N PRO A 114 6.49 19.55 -1.65
CA PRO A 114 5.69 20.14 -0.57
C PRO A 114 4.26 20.52 -0.99
N PHE A 115 4.05 20.82 -2.28
CA PHE A 115 2.73 21.06 -2.84
C PHE A 115 1.87 19.79 -2.86
N ALA A 116 2.46 18.64 -3.20
CA ALA A 116 1.74 17.36 -3.16
C ALA A 116 1.29 17.02 -1.74
N LEU A 117 2.14 17.30 -0.73
CA LEU A 117 1.77 17.13 0.68
C LEU A 117 0.58 18.02 1.05
N SER A 118 0.63 19.28 0.64
CA SER A 118 -0.42 20.27 0.92
C SER A 118 -1.74 19.88 0.28
N GLN A 119 -1.70 19.40 -0.97
CA GLN A 119 -2.87 18.90 -1.68
C GLN A 119 -3.47 17.65 -1.03
N ALA A 120 -2.65 16.67 -0.63
CA ALA A 120 -3.12 15.47 0.06
C ALA A 120 -3.79 15.82 1.40
N LYS A 121 -3.20 16.72 2.19
CA LYS A 121 -3.79 17.22 3.44
C LYS A 121 -5.11 17.95 3.20
N LEU A 122 -5.20 18.77 2.15
CA LEU A 122 -6.42 19.48 1.80
C LEU A 122 -7.53 18.51 1.41
N LEU A 123 -7.23 17.49 0.61
CA LEU A 123 -8.18 16.46 0.19
C LEU A 123 -8.78 15.72 1.39
N LEU A 124 -7.93 15.27 2.32
CA LEU A 124 -8.39 14.63 3.55
C LEU A 124 -9.31 15.54 4.36
N ARG A 125 -8.91 16.82 4.54
CA ARG A 125 -9.69 17.79 5.30
C ARG A 125 -11.06 18.09 4.69
N LEU A 126 -11.16 18.12 3.35
CA LEU A 126 -12.40 18.49 2.66
C LEU A 126 -13.37 17.33 2.50
N HIS A 127 -12.86 16.13 2.20
CA HIS A 127 -13.69 14.99 1.82
C HIS A 127 -13.83 13.94 2.91
N TYR A 128 -12.87 13.88 3.84
CA TYR A 128 -12.85 12.88 4.90
C TYR A 128 -12.54 13.56 6.25
N PRO A 129 -13.40 14.48 6.73
CA PRO A 129 -13.18 15.25 7.94
C PRO A 129 -13.34 14.38 9.21
N SER A 130 -12.48 13.38 9.34
CA SER A 130 -12.30 12.55 10.51
C SER A 130 -10.93 12.86 11.12
N ARG A 131 -10.78 12.64 12.43
CA ARG A 131 -9.48 12.78 13.11
C ARG A 131 -8.59 11.54 12.95
N GLY A 132 -9.05 10.52 12.23
CA GLY A 132 -8.36 9.24 12.11
C GLY A 132 -7.31 9.22 11.02
N TYR A 133 -7.54 9.85 9.86
CA TYR A 133 -6.53 9.86 8.80
C TYR A 133 -5.33 10.72 9.17
N GLN A 134 -4.14 10.17 8.96
CA GLN A 134 -2.86 10.85 9.19
C GLN A 134 -1.98 10.72 7.95
N LEU A 135 -1.18 11.74 7.69
CA LEU A 135 -0.23 11.76 6.59
C LEU A 135 1.17 12.03 7.13
N GLN A 136 2.08 11.11 6.90
CA GLN A 136 3.47 11.19 7.36
C GLN A 136 4.43 11.19 6.17
N ILE A 137 5.59 11.81 6.35
CA ILE A 137 6.70 11.71 5.40
C ILE A 137 7.82 10.93 6.07
N VAL A 138 8.20 9.81 5.47
CA VAL A 138 9.31 8.98 5.93
C VAL A 138 10.14 8.64 4.69
N ASN A 139 11.46 8.78 4.77
CA ASN A 139 12.38 8.53 3.66
C ASN A 139 11.88 9.12 2.33
N ASN A 140 11.56 10.42 2.34
CA ASN A 140 11.13 11.18 1.17
C ASN A 140 9.82 10.69 0.50
N SER A 141 9.10 9.78 1.16
CA SER A 141 7.90 9.11 0.67
C SER A 141 6.70 9.41 1.59
N PHE A 142 5.48 9.38 1.05
CA PHE A 142 4.26 9.65 1.81
C PHE A 142 3.67 8.37 2.37
N PHE A 143 3.16 8.44 3.59
CA PHE A 143 2.44 7.38 4.26
C PHE A 143 1.06 7.90 4.66
N LEU A 144 0.02 7.30 4.10
CA LEU A 144 -1.36 7.50 4.55
C LEU A 144 -1.64 6.45 5.62
N GLY A 145 -2.04 6.90 6.80
CA GLY A 145 -2.40 6.04 7.93
C GLY A 145 -3.79 6.33 8.47
N TRP A 146 -4.31 5.34 9.20
CA TRP A 146 -5.50 5.47 10.05
C TRP A 146 -5.08 5.25 11.51
N GLN A 147 -5.30 6.28 12.33
CA GLN A 147 -4.78 6.37 13.69
C GLN A 147 -3.26 6.11 13.70
N ASN A 148 -2.81 5.03 14.34
CA ASN A 148 -1.39 4.67 14.44
C ASN A 148 -0.97 3.60 13.41
N HIS A 149 -1.85 3.22 12.47
CA HIS A 149 -1.60 2.19 11.47
C HIS A 149 -1.37 2.82 10.10
N SER A 150 -0.21 2.57 9.50
CA SER A 150 0.02 2.92 8.10
C SER A 150 -0.82 2.01 7.20
N LEU A 151 -1.50 2.60 6.22
CA LEU A 151 -2.37 1.90 5.27
C LEU A 151 -1.71 1.81 3.89
N PHE A 152 -1.17 2.92 3.42
CA PHE A 152 -0.56 3.00 2.08
C PHE A 152 0.70 3.85 2.13
N SER A 153 1.68 3.48 1.30
CA SER A 153 2.86 4.29 1.02
C SER A 153 2.89 4.72 -0.45
N VAL A 154 3.38 5.93 -0.71
CA VAL A 154 3.59 6.47 -2.05
C VAL A 154 4.99 7.04 -2.15
N SER A 155 5.74 6.61 -3.16
CA SER A 155 7.14 6.99 -3.35
C SER A 155 7.45 7.25 -4.83
N SER A 156 8.39 8.15 -5.10
CA SER A 156 8.81 8.47 -6.46
C SER A 156 10.29 8.18 -6.66
N TRP A 157 10.67 7.78 -7.87
CA TRP A 157 11.98 7.19 -8.17
C TRP A 157 12.47 7.63 -9.54
N HIS A 158 13.77 7.87 -9.68
CA HIS A 158 14.44 8.15 -10.96
C HIS A 158 15.28 6.95 -11.37
#